data_AF-A0AAV0IVE2-F1
#
_entry.id   AF-A0AAV0IVE2-F1
#
_cell.length_a   1.000
_cell.length_b   1.000
_cell.length_c   1.000
_cell.angle_alpha   90.00
_cell.angle_beta   90.00
_cell.angle_gamma   90.00
#
_symmetry.space_group_name_H-M   'P 1'
#
loop_
_entity.id
_entity.type
_entity.pdbx_description
1 polymer ?
#
loop_
_entity_poly.entity_id
_entity_poly.type
_entity_poly.pdbx_seq_one_letter_code
_entity_poly.pdbx_strand_id
1 'polypeptide(L)'
;MKALQKLLAARHLIYQHQHNKQMSCPAMGQLLSNTLYYKRFFPYYTFNVLGGLDNEGKGCVYTYDAVGSYERVGYSAQGSGSVLIMPFLDNQLKSPSPLLLPAQVQP
;
A
#
# COMPACT_ATOMS: atom_id res chain seq x y z
N MET A 1 -15.08 -1.10 7.08
CA MET A 1 -13.84 -0.36 6.74
C MET A 1 -13.33 0.56 7.86
N LYS A 2 -14.13 1.50 8.40
CA LYS A 2 -13.68 2.45 9.44
C LYS A 2 -13.04 1.80 10.69
N ALA A 3 -13.50 0.62 11.10
CA ALA A 3 -12.91 -0.11 12.23
C ALA A 3 -11.46 -0.55 11.98
N LEU A 4 -11.15 -1.07 10.78
CA LEU A 4 -9.80 -1.46 10.38
C LEU A 4 -8.87 -0.24 10.33
N GLN A 5 -9.34 0.86 9.75
CA GLN A 5 -8.57 2.12 9.71
C GLN A 5 -8.25 2.63 11.13
N LYS A 6 -9.23 2.62 12.04
CA LYS A 6 -9.01 2.98 13.45
C LYS A 6 -8.00 2.06 14.14
N LEU A 7 -8.07 0.75 13.89
CA LEU A 7 -7.11 -0.22 14.42
C LEU A 7 -5.68 0.08 13.95
N LEU A 8 -5.49 0.34 12.65
CA LEU A 8 -4.17 0.67 12.08
C LEU A 8 -3.64 1.98 12.65
N ALA A 9 -4.49 3.01 12.77
CA ALA A 9 -4.10 4.29 13.39
C ALA A 9 -3.68 4.12 14.86
N ALA A 10 -4.41 3.31 15.63
CA ALA A 10 -4.03 3.00 17.01
C ALA A 10 -2.68 2.28 17.08
N ARG A 11 -2.46 1.28 16.21
CA ARG A 11 -1.17 0.56 16.14
C ARG A 11 -0.01 1.46 15.72
N HIS A 12 -0.26 2.41 14.82
CA HIS A 12 0.72 3.43 14.46
C HIS A 12 1.14 4.28 15.66
N LEU A 13 0.18 4.78 16.44
CA LEU A 13 0.44 5.57 17.64
C LEU A 13 1.22 4.77 18.69
N ILE A 14 0.83 3.51 18.92
CA ILE A 14 1.55 2.61 19.85
C ILE A 14 3.00 2.43 19.39
N TYR A 15 3.23 2.17 18.10
CA TYR A 15 4.59 2.04 17.55
C TYR A 15 5.40 3.32 17.74
N GLN A 16 4.80 4.48 17.50
CA GLN A 16 5.46 5.77 17.70
C GLN A 16 5.86 5.97 19.16
N HIS A 17 5.00 5.61 20.13
CA HIS A 17 5.34 5.68 21.55
C HIS A 17 6.43 4.70 21.97
N GLN A 18 6.43 3.49 21.42
CA GLN A 18 7.39 2.44 21.80
C GLN A 18 8.79 2.65 21.21
N HIS A 19 8.85 3.15 19.97
CA HIS A 19 10.10 3.29 19.22
C HIS A 19 10.55 4.75 19.03
N ASN A 20 9.79 5.72 19.55
CA ASN A 20 10.01 7.17 19.35
C ASN A 20 10.20 7.55 17.86
N LYS A 21 9.59 6.80 16.95
CA LYS A 21 9.74 6.98 15.50
C LYS A 21 8.42 6.71 14.80
N GLN A 22 8.11 7.50 13.77
CA GLN A 22 6.95 7.22 12.92
C GLN A 22 7.13 5.91 12.14
N MET A 23 6.06 5.13 12.06
CA MET A 23 6.06 3.89 11.28
C MET A 23 6.23 4.20 9.79
N SER A 24 7.17 3.53 9.13
CA SER A 24 7.36 3.66 7.69
C SER A 24 6.19 3.05 6.90
N CYS A 25 5.94 3.57 5.71
CA CYS A 25 4.91 3.03 4.79
C CYS A 25 5.06 1.52 4.54
N PRO A 26 6.27 0.97 4.28
CA PRO A 26 6.45 -0.49 4.18
C PRO A 26 6.09 -1.26 5.45
N ALA A 27 6.42 -0.72 6.63
CA ALA A 27 6.09 -1.37 7.90
C ALA A 27 4.58 -1.39 8.17
N MET A 28 3.89 -0.29 7.87
CA MET A 28 2.43 -0.23 7.88
C MET A 28 1.83 -1.22 6.87
N GLY A 29 2.50 -1.37 5.71
CA GLY A 29 2.05 -2.27 4.67
C GLY A 29 2.06 -3.73 5.10
N GLN A 30 3.14 -4.16 5.75
CA GLN A 30 3.25 -5.49 6.36
C GLN A 30 2.25 -5.67 7.50
N LEU A 31 2.06 -4.64 8.34
CA LEU A 31 1.11 -4.68 9.44
C LEU A 31 -0.33 -4.94 8.95
N LEU A 32 -0.73 -4.25 7.89
CA LEU A 32 -2.04 -4.43 7.26
C LEU A 32 -2.19 -5.84 6.68
N SER A 33 -1.18 -6.33 5.95
CA SER A 33 -1.16 -7.71 5.43
C SER A 33 -1.37 -8.75 6.54
N ASN A 34 -0.58 -8.67 7.60
CA ASN A 34 -0.67 -9.57 8.75
C ASN A 34 -2.05 -9.50 9.43
N THR A 35 -2.63 -8.31 9.54
CA THR A 35 -3.95 -8.09 10.15
C THR A 35 -5.07 -8.74 9.33
N LEU A 36 -5.00 -8.63 8.01
CA LEU A 36 -5.96 -9.26 7.10
C LEU A 36 -5.78 -10.79 7.07
N TYR A 37 -4.53 -11.25 7.01
CA TYR A 37 -4.20 -12.67 6.96
C TYR A 37 -4.63 -13.42 8.22
N TYR A 38 -4.52 -12.78 9.40
CA TYR A 38 -5.00 -13.36 10.66
C TYR A 38 -6.49 -13.70 10.64
N LYS A 39 -7.27 -13.03 9.77
CA LYS A 39 -8.70 -13.28 9.57
C LYS A 39 -8.98 -14.05 8.27
N ARG A 40 -8.03 -14.82 7.73
CA ARG A 40 -8.21 -15.58 6.47
C ARG A 40 -9.41 -16.52 6.45
N PHE A 41 -9.79 -17.11 7.58
CA PHE A 41 -10.97 -17.99 7.68
C PHE A 41 -12.30 -17.23 7.83
N PHE A 42 -12.26 -15.95 8.21
CA PHE A 42 -13.40 -15.04 8.25
C PHE A 42 -12.98 -13.64 7.75
N PRO A 43 -12.77 -13.49 6.42
CA PRO A 43 -12.16 -12.29 5.87
C PRO A 43 -13.01 -11.04 6.08
N TYR A 44 -12.36 -9.89 6.22
CA TYR A 44 -13.04 -8.59 6.25
C TYR A 44 -13.67 -8.20 4.89
N TYR A 45 -13.39 -8.95 3.80
CA TYR A 45 -13.80 -8.63 2.43
C TYR A 45 -13.48 -7.17 2.04
N THR A 46 -12.27 -6.72 2.38
CA THR A 46 -11.81 -5.36 2.06
C THR A 46 -10.71 -5.40 1.02
N PHE A 47 -10.86 -4.61 -0.04
CA PHE A 47 -9.81 -4.32 -1.00
C PHE A 47 -9.23 -2.95 -0.66
N ASN A 48 -8.09 -2.96 0.01
CA ASN A 48 -7.49 -1.73 0.54
C ASN A 48 -6.37 -1.27 -0.39
N VAL A 49 -6.14 0.04 -0.41
CA VAL A 49 -4.93 0.66 -0.97
C VAL A 49 -4.25 1.42 0.15
N LEU A 50 -2.95 1.20 0.33
CA LEU A 50 -2.12 1.93 1.28
C LEU A 50 -1.15 2.80 0.48
N GLY A 51 -1.19 4.11 0.73
CA GLY A 51 -0.26 5.06 0.14
C GLY A 51 0.55 5.77 1.21
N GLY A 52 1.81 6.11 0.91
CA GLY A 52 2.66 6.89 1.79
C GLY A 52 4.00 7.23 1.17
N LEU A 53 4.91 7.68 2.03
CA LEU A 53 6.33 7.88 1.71
C LEU A 53 7.16 6.81 2.40
N ASP A 54 8.18 6.29 1.70
CA ASP A 54 9.18 5.44 2.32
C ASP A 54 10.25 6.26 3.08
N ASN A 55 11.21 5.57 3.69
CA ASN A 55 12.27 6.22 4.47
C ASN A 55 13.20 7.11 3.63
N GLU A 56 13.18 6.97 2.30
CA GLU A 56 13.95 7.80 1.35
C GLU A 56 13.10 8.96 0.79
N GLY A 57 11.86 9.11 1.25
CA GLY A 57 10.93 10.12 0.76
C GLY A 57 10.31 9.79 -0.61
N LYS A 58 10.49 8.56 -1.11
CA LYS A 58 9.85 8.13 -2.37
C LYS A 58 8.44 7.64 -2.10
N GLY A 59 7.54 7.92 -3.05
CA GLY A 59 6.17 7.43 -3.01
C GLY A 59 6.12 5.89 -3.00
N CYS A 60 5.27 5.35 -2.15
CA CYS A 60 4.91 3.93 -2.12
C CYS A 60 3.39 3.81 -2.18
N VAL A 61 2.92 2.97 -3.10
CA VAL A 61 1.53 2.52 -3.15
C VAL A 61 1.54 1.01 -3.01
N TYR A 62 0.71 0.49 -2.11
CA TYR A 62 0.49 -0.93 -1.91
C TYR A 62 -0.97 -1.26 -2.14
N THR A 63 -1.24 -2.30 -2.91
CA THR A 63 -2.60 -2.84 -3.11
C THR A 63 -2.74 -4.16 -2.38
N TYR A 64 -3.94 -4.44 -1.89
CA TYR A 64 -4.25 -5.63 -1.09
C TYR A 64 -5.40 -6.43 -1.71
N ASP A 65 -5.29 -7.75 -1.66
CA ASP A 65 -6.42 -8.65 -1.88
C ASP A 65 -7.32 -8.75 -0.62
N ALA A 66 -8.43 -9.49 -0.74
CA ALA A 66 -9.37 -9.68 0.36
C ALA A 66 -8.82 -10.45 1.57
N VAL A 67 -7.66 -11.09 1.42
CA VAL A 67 -7.07 -12.03 2.38
C VAL A 67 -5.77 -11.49 3.00
N GLY A 68 -5.22 -10.40 2.47
CA GLY A 68 -4.00 -9.76 2.94
C GLY A 68 -2.76 -9.98 2.08
N SER A 69 -2.87 -10.65 0.93
CA SER A 69 -1.81 -10.60 -0.07
C SER A 69 -1.66 -9.16 -0.56
N TYR A 70 -0.42 -8.71 -0.75
CA TYR A 70 -0.15 -7.33 -1.12
C TYR A 70 1.09 -7.20 -1.99
N GLU A 71 1.10 -6.15 -2.80
CA GLU A 71 2.22 -5.82 -3.69
C GLU A 71 2.44 -4.31 -3.74
N ARG A 72 3.68 -3.87 -4.00
CA ARG A 72 4.01 -2.46 -4.25
C ARG A 72 3.79 -2.17 -5.73
N VAL A 73 2.99 -1.15 -6.03
CA VAL A 73 2.62 -0.73 -7.39
C VAL A 73 2.89 0.76 -7.59
N GLY A 74 2.98 1.21 -8.85
CA GLY A 74 3.12 2.64 -9.17
C GLY A 74 1.82 3.43 -8.99
N TYR A 75 0.69 2.78 -9.24
CA TYR A 75 -0.65 3.33 -9.06
C TYR A 75 -1.63 2.17 -8.84
N SER A 76 -2.75 2.46 -8.18
CA SER A 76 -3.81 1.47 -7.94
C SER A 76 -5.15 2.17 -7.79
N ALA A 77 -6.22 1.49 -8.22
CA ALA A 77 -7.58 1.89 -7.96
C ALA A 77 -8.39 0.67 -7.48
N GLN A 78 -9.25 0.88 -6.48
CA GLN A 78 -10.12 -0.15 -5.92
C GLN A 78 -11.56 0.35 -5.86
N GLY A 79 -12.53 -0.56 -5.99
CA GLY A 79 -13.96 -0.26 -6.03
C GLY A 79 -14.58 -0.49 -7.41
N SER A 80 -15.88 -0.23 -7.55
CA SER A 80 -16.64 -0.54 -8.79
C SER A 80 -16.18 0.24 -10.02
N GLY A 81 -15.66 1.45 -9.83
CA GLY A 81 -15.14 2.29 -10.92
C GLY A 81 -13.68 2.01 -11.28
N SER A 82 -12.99 1.08 -10.60
CA SER A 82 -11.57 0.82 -10.85
C SER A 82 -11.32 0.41 -12.31
N VAL A 83 -12.20 -0.42 -12.86
CA VAL A 83 -12.11 -0.91 -14.25
C VAL A 83 -12.20 0.20 -15.31
N LEU A 84 -12.81 1.34 -14.97
CA LEU A 84 -12.94 2.49 -15.89
C LEU A 84 -11.71 3.40 -15.82
N ILE A 85 -11.16 3.61 -14.62
CA ILE A 85 -10.03 4.52 -14.42
C ILE A 85 -8.67 3.86 -14.69
N MET A 86 -8.54 2.55 -14.43
CA MET A 86 -7.28 1.82 -14.63
C MET A 86 -6.74 1.92 -16.08
N PRO A 87 -7.55 1.78 -17.15
CA PRO A 87 -7.06 1.97 -18.53
C PRO A 87 -6.56 3.39 -18.81
N PHE A 88 -7.19 4.39 -18.20
CA PHE A 88 -6.74 5.78 -18.32
C PHE A 88 -5.41 6.00 -17.60
N LEU A 89 -5.27 5.46 -16.38
CA LEU A 89 -4.00 5.50 -15.63
C LEU A 89 -2.90 4.73 -16.37
N ASP A 90 -3.22 3.56 -16.94
CA ASP A 90 -2.31 2.80 -17.79
C ASP A 90 -1.88 3.63 -19.02
N ASN A 91 -2.77 4.40 -19.63
CA ASN A 91 -2.37 5.23 -20.76
C ASN A 91 -1.46 6.41 -20.35
N GLN A 92 -1.77 7.08 -19.24
CA GLN A 92 -1.11 8.31 -18.82
C GLN A 92 0.18 8.07 -18.02
N LEU A 93 0.21 7.03 -17.18
CA LEU A 93 1.29 6.77 -16.22
C LEU A 93 2.19 5.60 -16.61
N LYS A 94 1.73 4.72 -17.52
CA LYS A 94 2.53 3.58 -18.03
C LYS A 94 3.37 3.95 -19.26
N SER A 95 3.21 5.19 -19.75
CA SER A 95 4.25 5.88 -20.53
C SER A 95 5.55 5.88 -19.71
N PRO A 96 6.74 5.67 -20.31
CA PRO A 96 8.00 5.70 -19.59
C PRO A 96 8.23 7.13 -19.07
N SER A 97 7.67 7.43 -17.90
CA SER A 97 7.94 8.68 -17.22
C SER A 97 9.46 8.71 -16.94
N PRO A 98 10.18 9.78 -17.33
CA PRO A 98 11.65 9.89 -17.30
C PRO A 98 12.30 9.83 -15.89
N LEU A 99 11.57 9.37 -14.88
CA LEU A 99 12.03 9.14 -13.50
C LEU A 99 12.26 7.65 -13.18
N LEU A 100 11.99 6.75 -14.13
CA LEU A 100 12.74 5.49 -14.19
C LEU A 100 14.16 5.87 -14.61
N LEU A 101 15.02 6.17 -13.63
CA LEU A 101 16.46 6.09 -13.85
C LEU A 101 16.71 4.74 -14.54
N PRO A 102 17.41 4.71 -15.69
CA PRO A 102 17.74 3.45 -16.33
C PRO A 102 18.41 2.57 -15.27
N ALA A 103 18.02 1.30 -15.22
CA ALA A 103 18.73 0.32 -14.42
C ALA A 103 20.22 0.49 -14.70
N GLN A 104 20.96 0.96 -13.69
CA GLN A 104 22.41 1.09 -13.79
C GLN A 104 22.93 -0.34 -13.97
N VAL A 105 23.20 -0.72 -15.21
CA VAL A 105 24.02 -1.88 -15.52
C VAL A 105 25.39 -1.56 -14.96
N GLN A 106 25.67 -2.06 -13.76
CA GLN A 106 27.00 -2.00 -13.17
C GLN A 106 27.94 -2.87 -14.04
N PRO A 107 29.19 -2.44 -14.22
CA PRO A 107 30.14 -3.03 -15.17
C PRO A 107 30.56 -4.47 -14.82
#